data_AF-A0A8X7UKQ3-F1
#
_entry.id   AF-A0A8X7UKQ3-F1
#
_cell.length_a   1.000
_cell.length_b   1.000
_cell.length_c   1.000
_cell.angle_alpha   90.00
_cell.angle_beta   90.00
_cell.angle_gamma   90.00
#
_symmetry.space_group_name_H-M   'P 1'
#
loop_
_entity.id
_entity.type
_entity.pdbx_description
1 polymer ?
#
loop_
_entity_poly.entity_id
_entity_poly.type
_entity_poly.pdbx_seq_one_letter_code
_entity_poly.pdbx_strand_id
1 'polypeptide(L)' 'MVDKSQVISSLLSLLAGGRHSDYNIREYAKRRTLDGFRMNKNLTDHSKLEVVERVVKVYLAYPPKTKNIMELKLQ' A
#
# COMPACT_ATOMS: atom_id res chain seq x y z
N MET A 1 -23.71 -2.87 -7.71
CA MET A 1 -22.95 -3.84 -6.89
C MET A 1 -21.52 -3.81 -7.37
N VAL A 2 -20.56 -3.49 -6.50
CA VAL A 2 -19.14 -3.56 -6.87
C VAL A 2 -18.80 -5.04 -7.08
N ASP A 3 -18.26 -5.38 -8.23
CA ASP A 3 -17.90 -6.76 -8.52
C ASP A 3 -16.75 -7.19 -7.60
N LYS A 4 -16.85 -8.40 -7.05
CA LYS A 4 -15.85 -8.94 -6.11
C LYS A 4 -14.46 -8.99 -6.76
N SER A 5 -14.41 -9.19 -8.09
CA SER A 5 -13.18 -9.15 -8.87
C SER A 5 -12.51 -7.77 -8.87
N GLN A 6 -13.28 -6.68 -8.92
CA GLN A 6 -12.77 -5.31 -8.86
C GLN A 6 -12.19 -4.98 -7.48
N VAL A 7 -12.83 -5.47 -6.41
CA VAL A 7 -12.32 -5.30 -5.04
C VAL A 7 -10.98 -6.03 -4.86
N ILE A 8 -10.90 -7.27 -5.35
CA ILE A 8 -9.68 -8.09 -5.27
C ILE A 8 -8.57 -7.49 -6.12
N SER A 9 -8.84 -7.11 -7.36
CA SER A 9 -7.84 -6.48 -8.23
C SER A 9 -7.36 -5.14 -7.66
N SER A 10 -8.25 -4.34 -7.07
CA SER A 10 -7.87 -3.09 -6.40
C SER A 10 -6.99 -3.33 -5.18
N LEU A 11 -7.34 -4.33 -4.35
CA LEU A 11 -6.51 -4.74 -3.20
C LEU A 11 -5.11 -5.19 -3.66
N LEU A 12 -5.03 -6.02 -4.70
CA LEU A 12 -3.78 -6.51 -5.24
C LEU A 12 -2.94 -5.37 -5.84
N SER A 13 -3.55 -4.45 -6.57
CA SER A 13 -2.88 -3.26 -7.11
C SER A 13 -2.33 -2.36 -6.01
N LEU A 14 -3.06 -2.18 -4.90
CA LEU A 14 -2.58 -1.40 -3.75
C LEU A 14 -1.44 -2.10 -3.01
N LEU A 15 -1.51 -3.42 -2.84
CA LEU A 15 -0.43 -4.20 -2.26
C LEU A 15 0.82 -4.23 -3.16
N ALA A 16 0.64 -4.21 -4.48
CA ALA A 16 1.72 -4.10 -5.45
C ALA A 16 2.34 -2.70 -5.47
N GLY A 17 1.52 -1.64 -5.39
CA GLY A 17 1.96 -0.24 -5.31
C GLY A 17 2.67 0.09 -3.99
N GLY A 18 2.35 -0.64 -2.91
CA GLY A 18 3.02 -0.54 -1.62
C GLY A 18 4.45 -1.08 -1.57
N ARG A 19 5.05 -1.51 -2.70
CA ARG A 19 6.46 -1.94 -2.80
C ARG A 19 7.41 -0.75 -2.71
N HIS A 20 7.37 -0.04 -1.59
CA HIS A 20 8.27 1.08 -1.30
C HIS A 20 9.68 0.57 -0.95
N SER A 21 10.66 1.39 -1.32
CA SER A 21 12.08 1.20 -0.98
C SER A 21 12.32 1.31 0.53
N ASP A 22 11.53 2.12 1.24
CA ASP A 22 11.56 2.18 2.70
C ASP A 22 10.77 1.02 3.32
N TYR A 23 11.43 0.27 4.21
CA TYR A 23 10.83 -0.85 4.94
C TYR A 23 9.59 -0.45 5.74
N ASN A 24 9.67 0.62 6.54
CA ASN A 24 8.60 1.01 7.44
C ASN A 24 7.36 1.41 6.65
N ILE A 25 7.56 2.11 5.54
CA ILE A 25 6.47 2.55 4.65
C ILE A 25 5.86 1.36 3.95
N ARG A 26 6.67 0.42 3.43
CA ARG A 26 6.16 -0.79 2.79
C ARG A 26 5.33 -1.64 3.75
N GLU A 27 5.84 -1.89 4.95
CA GLU A 27 5.14 -2.70 5.94
C GLU A 27 3.90 -1.98 6.50
N TYR A 28 3.97 -0.66 6.69
CA TYR A 28 2.81 0.16 7.04
C TYR A 28 1.74 0.12 5.93
N ALA A 29 2.13 0.32 4.67
CA ALA A 29 1.21 0.32 3.54
C ALA A 29 0.49 -1.04 3.40
N LYS A 30 1.21 -2.16 3.57
CA LYS A 30 0.61 -3.50 3.59
C LYS A 30 -0.44 -3.65 4.70
N ARG A 31 -0.08 -3.35 5.95
CA ARG A 31 -0.99 -3.46 7.09
C ARG A 31 -2.19 -2.55 6.92
N ARG A 32 -1.96 -1.28 6.59
CA ARG A 32 -3.00 -0.27 6.44
C ARG A 32 -3.98 -0.61 5.31
N THR A 33 -3.49 -1.18 4.22
CA THR A 33 -4.33 -1.65 3.11
C THR A 33 -5.20 -2.81 3.57
N LEU A 34 -4.63 -3.87 4.16
CA LEU A 34 -5.40 -5.03 4.63
C LEU A 34 -6.46 -4.65 5.67
N ASP A 35 -6.08 -3.84 6.66
CA ASP A 35 -7.00 -3.37 7.70
C ASP A 35 -8.06 -2.46 7.11
N GLY A 36 -7.70 -1.61 6.13
CA GLY A 36 -8.63 -0.80 5.36
C GLY A 36 -9.72 -1.64 4.71
N PHE A 37 -9.36 -2.66 3.92
CA PHE A 37 -10.35 -3.51 3.25
C PHE A 37 -11.17 -4.37 4.23
N ARG A 38 -10.58 -4.80 5.36
CA ARG A 38 -11.30 -5.55 6.40
C ARG A 38 -12.34 -4.68 7.10
N MET A 39 -11.95 -3.48 7.54
CA MET A 39 -12.83 -2.53 8.24
C MET A 39 -13.91 -1.96 7.33
N ASN A 40 -13.62 -1.82 6.03
CA ASN A 40 -14.54 -1.23 5.04
C ASN A 40 -15.23 -2.31 4.17
N LYS A 41 -15.27 -3.58 4.60
CA LYS A 41 -15.86 -4.69 3.84
C LYS A 41 -17.32 -4.44 3.39
N ASN A 42 -18.05 -3.66 4.18
CA ASN A 42 -19.46 -3.33 3.93
C ASN A 42 -19.65 -1.90 3.37
N LEU A 43 -18.56 -1.15 3.17
CA LEU A 43 -18.61 0.23 2.67
C LEU A 43 -18.54 0.23 1.14
N THR A 44 -19.44 1.01 0.54
CA THR A 44 -19.62 1.10 -0.92
C THR A 44 -18.89 2.31 -1.53
N ASP A 45 -18.17 3.10 -0.72
CA ASP A 45 -17.57 4.36 -1.17
C ASP A 45 -16.11 4.18 -1.65
N HIS A 46 -15.80 4.79 -2.80
CA HIS A 46 -14.61 4.53 -3.63
C HIS A 46 -13.50 5.59 -3.53
N SER A 47 -13.72 6.65 -2.75
CA SER A 47 -12.89 7.87 -2.67
C SER A 47 -11.43 7.69 -2.21
N LYS A 48 -11.03 6.51 -1.70
CA LYS A 48 -9.71 6.30 -1.04
C LYS A 48 -8.58 5.82 -1.97
N LEU A 49 -8.88 5.39 -3.20
CA LEU A 49 -7.88 4.85 -4.13
C LEU A 49 -6.90 5.92 -4.64
N GLU A 50 -7.41 7.10 -4.95
CA GLU A 50 -6.62 8.21 -5.52
C GLU A 50 -5.53 8.72 -4.56
N VAL A 51 -5.83 8.70 -3.25
CA VAL A 51 -4.88 9.13 -2.21
C VAL A 51 -3.65 8.21 -2.18
N VAL A 52 -3.86 6.89 -2.30
CA VAL A 52 -2.75 5.94 -2.26
C VAL A 52 -1.85 6.10 -3.47
N GLU A 53 -2.42 6.29 -4.66
CA GLU A 53 -1.65 6.48 -5.88
C GLU A 53 -0.75 7.73 -5.81
N ARG A 54 -1.25 8.83 -5.24
CA ARG A 54 -0.46 10.06 -5.02
C ARG A 54 0.68 9.83 -4.03
N VAL A 55 0.41 9.15 -2.91
CA VAL A 55 1.44 8.85 -1.90
C VAL A 55 2.56 8.00 -2.49
N VAL A 56 2.21 7.02 -3.34
CA VAL A 56 3.22 6.18 -3.99
C VAL A 56 4.16 6.98 -4.88
N LYS A 57 3.61 7.89 -5.69
CA LYS A 57 4.39 8.77 -6.58
C LYS A 57 5.37 9.64 -5.80
N VAL A 58 4.96 10.20 -4.65
CA VAL A 58 5.84 11.02 -3.80
C VAL A 58 7.00 10.21 -3.24
N TYR A 59 6.76 9.01 -2.72
CA TYR A 59 7.83 8.17 -2.16
C TYR A 59 8.79 7.61 -3.20
N LEU A 60 8.34 7.44 -4.45
CA LEU A 60 9.22 7.10 -5.56
C LEU A 60 10.10 8.29 -5.98
N ALA A 61 9.56 9.51 -5.94
CA ALA A 61 10.31 10.73 -6.25
C ALA A 61 11.37 11.06 -5.18
N TYR A 62 11.10 10.71 -3.92
CA TYR A 62 11.98 10.99 -2.77
C TYR A 62 12.34 9.70 -2.02
N PRO A 63 13.18 8.82 -2.61
CA PRO A 63 13.58 7.60 -1.94
C PRO A 63 14.53 7.89 -0.77
N PRO A 64 14.49 7.07 0.30
CA PRO A 64 15.42 7.19 1.43
C PRO A 64 16.86 6.90 0.98
N LYS A 65 17.81 7.65 1.53
CA LYS A 65 19.24 7.57 1.18
C LYS A 65 19.90 6.25 1.63
N THR A 66 19.38 5.65 2.69
CA THR A 66 19.91 4.43 3.31
C THR A 66 18.78 3.44 3.56
N LYS A 67 19.07 2.14 3.39
CA LYS A 67 18.10 1.08 3.69
C LYS A 67 17.87 0.96 5.19
N ASN A 68 16.70 0.44 5.56
CA ASN A 68 16.34 0.22 6.95
C ASN A 68 17.18 -0.92 7.55
N ILE A 69 17.52 -0.84 8.84
CA ILE A 69 18.28 -1.87 9.56
C ILE A 69 17.64 -3.26 9.44
N MET A 70 16.30 -3.33 9.41
CA MET A 70 15.54 -4.58 9.24
C MET A 70 15.71 -5.23 7.87
N GLU A 71 16.21 -4.51 6.87
CA GLU A 71 16.52 -5.03 5.52
C GLU A 71 17.99 -5.39 5.35
N LEU A 72 18.84 -5.03 6.30
CA LEU A 72 20.26 -5.35 6.27
C LEU A 72 20.41 -6.84 6.58
N LYS A 73 21.06 -7.57 5.67
CA LYS A 73 21.49 -8.94 5.95
C LYS A 73 22.76 -8.85 6.80
N LEU A 74 22.69 -9.36 8.03
CA LEU A 74 23.89 -9.64 8.82
C LEU A 74 24.71 -10.69 8.08
N GLN A 75 25.97 -10.36 7.79
CA GLN A 75 26.96 -11.28 7.21
C GLN A 75 27.47 -12.24 8.28
#